data_AF-A0A7S1FB19-F1
#
_entry.id   AF-A0A7S1FB19-F1
#
_cell.length_a   1.000
_cell.length_b   1.000
_cell.length_c   1.000
_cell.angle_alpha   90.00
_cell.angle_beta   90.00
_cell.angle_gamma   90.00
#
_symmetry.space_group_name_H-M   'P 1'
#
loop_
_entity.id
_entity.type
_entity.pdbx_description
1 polymer ?
#
loop_
_entity_poly.entity_id
_entity_poly.type
_entity_poly.pdbx_seq_one_letter_code
_entity_poly.pdbx_strand_id
1 'polypeptide(L)'
;VEYYQCSVGAVHEVCHSAVEEITLMVSDDVFSKGSPATKVFFVTGGSLLYKCHVIQHNVKEKDWACEPALWMKWYHVGTLTAITTVESTSLDVERFWKVVNGHFSGSDFVDNYRRLFKDFMDVETGTDMTTLSDKLHRRARYSMRNTVLSRITSM
;
A
#
# COMPACT_ATOMS: atom_id res chain seq x y z
N VAL A 1 10.84 1.04 -24.60
CA VAL A 1 10.50 0.34 -23.34
C VAL A 1 11.44 0.89 -22.28
N GLU A 2 11.11 2.04 -21.72
CA GLU A 2 11.83 2.54 -20.54
C GLU A 2 11.15 1.93 -19.32
N TYR A 3 11.78 0.89 -18.78
CA TYR A 3 11.52 0.50 -17.40
C TYR A 3 11.93 1.70 -16.54
N TYR A 4 10.97 2.30 -15.83
CA TYR A 4 11.28 3.17 -14.69
C TYR A 4 12.12 2.32 -13.74
N GLN A 5 13.44 2.44 -13.81
CA GLN A 5 14.33 1.80 -12.85
C GLN A 5 14.06 2.47 -11.52
N CYS A 6 13.42 1.74 -10.60
CA CYS A 6 13.40 2.14 -9.21
C CYS A 6 14.87 2.26 -8.78
N SER A 7 15.31 3.46 -8.39
CA SER A 7 16.67 3.72 -7.92
C SER A 7 17.03 2.66 -6.88
N VAL A 8 18.08 1.87 -7.17
CA VAL A 8 18.56 0.84 -6.24
C VAL A 8 18.90 1.47 -4.89
N GLY A 9 19.43 2.70 -4.91
CA GLY A 9 19.67 3.50 -3.72
C GLY A 9 18.39 3.81 -2.94
N ALA A 10 17.32 4.21 -3.63
CA ALA A 10 16.04 4.48 -2.99
C ALA A 10 15.43 3.22 -2.35
N VAL A 11 15.47 2.08 -3.06
CA VAL A 11 14.97 0.81 -2.52
C VAL A 11 15.78 0.39 -1.28
N HIS A 12 17.10 0.50 -1.35
CA HIS A 12 17.98 0.18 -0.23
C HIS A 12 17.71 1.07 0.99
N GLU A 13 17.53 2.36 0.78
CA GLU A 13 17.23 3.31 1.86
C GLU A 13 15.83 3.09 2.45
N VAL A 14 14.82 2.79 1.63
CA VAL A 14 13.49 2.40 2.12
C VAL A 14 13.59 1.15 2.98
N CYS A 15 14.23 0.09 2.49
CA CYS A 15 14.39 -1.17 3.23
C CYS A 15 15.14 -0.98 4.55
N HIS A 16 16.12 -0.06 4.59
CA HIS A 16 16.91 0.16 5.81
C HIS A 16 16.20 1.05 6.84
N SER A 17 15.42 2.04 6.39
CA SER A 17 14.91 3.11 7.28
C SER A 17 13.42 3.03 7.56
N ALA A 18 12.63 2.52 6.61
CA ALA A 18 11.17 2.53 6.68
C ALA A 18 10.57 1.14 6.93
N VAL A 19 11.36 0.08 6.78
CA VAL A 19 10.89 -1.30 6.92
C VAL A 19 11.25 -1.86 8.29
N GLU A 20 10.28 -2.46 8.98
CA GLU A 20 10.43 -3.07 10.29
C GLU A 20 9.80 -4.46 10.30
N GLU A 21 10.49 -5.47 10.82
CA GLU A 21 9.92 -6.79 11.07
C GLU A 21 9.04 -6.76 12.32
N ILE A 22 7.90 -7.45 12.25
CA ILE A 22 6.96 -7.59 13.35
C ILE A 22 6.57 -9.06 13.53
N THR A 23 6.48 -9.47 14.79
CA THR A 23 5.93 -10.76 15.18
C THR A 23 4.72 -10.51 16.06
N LEU A 24 3.60 -11.15 15.73
CA LEU A 24 2.34 -10.99 16.45
C LEU A 24 1.94 -12.34 17.04
N MET A 25 1.41 -12.30 18.25
CA MET A 25 0.85 -13.47 18.92
C MET A 25 -0.63 -13.62 18.56
N VAL A 26 -1.17 -14.81 18.82
CA VAL A 26 -2.59 -15.07 18.60
C VAL A 26 -3.44 -14.08 19.39
N SER A 27 -4.43 -13.49 18.72
CA SER A 27 -5.33 -12.44 19.26
C SER A 27 -4.73 -11.05 19.39
N ASP A 28 -3.48 -10.81 18.98
CA ASP A 28 -2.94 -9.45 18.89
C ASP A 28 -3.64 -8.68 17.76
N ASP A 29 -4.10 -7.47 18.06
CA ASP A 29 -4.56 -6.54 17.05
C ASP A 29 -3.36 -5.85 16.39
N VAL A 30 -3.29 -5.95 15.07
CA VAL A 30 -2.32 -5.20 14.25
C VAL A 30 -2.73 -3.73 14.17
N PHE A 31 -4.03 -3.51 13.97
CA PHE A 31 -4.66 -2.21 14.04
C PHE A 31 -6.15 -2.37 14.30
N SER A 32 -6.75 -1.31 14.85
CA SER A 32 -8.17 -1.28 15.17
C SER A 32 -8.89 -0.22 14.35
N LYS A 33 -10.19 -0.41 14.16
CA LYS A 33 -11.02 0.53 13.40
C LYS A 33 -10.93 1.93 14.02
N GLY A 34 -10.78 2.94 13.16
CA GLY A 34 -10.77 4.36 13.52
C GLY A 34 -9.42 4.89 13.97
N SER A 35 -8.38 4.05 14.12
CA SER A 35 -7.03 4.55 14.35
C SER A 35 -6.38 5.04 13.05
N PRO A 36 -5.46 6.02 13.12
CA PRO A 36 -4.71 6.46 11.94
C PRO A 36 -3.89 5.31 11.35
N ALA A 37 -3.92 5.16 10.03
CA ALA A 37 -3.08 4.19 9.34
C ALA A 37 -1.74 4.84 8.97
N THR A 38 -0.70 4.50 9.72
CA THR A 38 0.67 5.02 9.53
C THR A 38 1.63 4.00 8.95
N LYS A 39 1.19 2.75 8.82
CA LYS A 39 1.99 1.63 8.34
C LYS A 39 1.21 0.79 7.32
N VAL A 40 1.95 0.17 6.41
CA VAL A 40 1.49 -0.89 5.51
C VAL A 40 2.05 -2.22 6.01
N PHE A 41 1.29 -3.30 5.94
CA PHE A 41 1.69 -4.60 6.47
C PHE A 41 1.76 -5.65 5.37
N PHE A 42 2.88 -6.38 5.30
CA PHE A 42 3.13 -7.49 4.38
C PHE A 42 3.25 -8.77 5.18
N VAL A 43 2.37 -9.74 4.94
CA VAL A 43 2.36 -10.99 5.72
C VAL A 43 3.35 -11.98 5.13
N THR A 44 4.34 -12.38 5.92
CA THR A 44 5.39 -13.33 5.52
C THR A 44 5.19 -14.72 6.10
N GLY A 45 4.33 -14.86 7.12
CA GLY A 45 3.94 -16.15 7.69
C GLY A 45 2.73 -16.03 8.62
N GLY A 46 1.92 -17.10 8.71
CA GLY A 46 0.72 -17.14 9.55
C GLY A 46 -0.54 -16.59 8.89
N SER A 47 -1.54 -16.26 9.70
CA SER A 47 -2.83 -15.75 9.23
C SER A 47 -3.48 -14.76 10.20
N LEU A 48 -4.17 -13.77 9.60
CA LEU A 48 -4.92 -12.73 10.29
C LEU A 48 -6.36 -12.69 9.80
N LEU A 49 -7.23 -12.11 10.63
CA LEU A 49 -8.63 -11.85 10.32
C LEU A 49 -8.85 -10.35 10.22
N TYR A 50 -9.15 -9.88 9.01
CA TYR A 50 -9.69 -8.56 8.82
C TYR A 50 -11.21 -8.58 8.97
N LYS A 51 -11.75 -7.65 9.76
CA LYS A 51 -13.19 -7.43 9.93
C LYS A 51 -13.52 -5.95 9.79
N CYS A 52 -14.41 -5.62 8.88
CA CYS A 52 -15.11 -4.33 8.88
C CYS A 52 -16.63 -4.56 8.87
N HIS A 53 -17.42 -3.50 8.72
CA HIS A 53 -18.87 -3.60 8.72
C HIS A 53 -19.42 -4.42 7.54
N VAL A 54 -18.71 -4.42 6.40
CA VAL A 54 -19.19 -4.98 5.13
C VAL A 54 -18.54 -6.32 4.83
N ILE A 55 -17.26 -6.49 5.18
CA ILE A 55 -16.48 -7.66 4.80
C ILE A 55 -15.74 -8.27 5.98
N GLN A 56 -15.58 -9.58 5.92
CA GLN A 56 -14.62 -10.35 6.70
C GLN A 56 -13.68 -11.05 5.73
N HIS A 57 -12.37 -10.93 5.95
CA HIS A 57 -11.37 -11.45 5.03
C HIS A 57 -10.21 -12.08 5.80
N ASN A 58 -9.80 -13.28 5.37
CA ASN A 58 -8.62 -13.94 5.90
C ASN A 58 -7.40 -13.42 5.14
N VAL A 59 -6.49 -12.76 5.86
CA VAL A 59 -5.22 -12.26 5.33
C VAL A 59 -4.16 -13.31 5.65
N LYS A 60 -3.43 -13.79 4.66
CA LYS A 60 -2.44 -14.86 4.79
C LYS A 60 -1.11 -14.47 4.17
N GLU A 61 -0.14 -15.37 4.27
CA GLU A 61 1.15 -15.22 3.60
C GLU A 61 1.01 -14.69 2.16
N LYS A 62 1.83 -13.69 1.82
CA LYS A 62 1.88 -12.96 0.54
C LYS A 62 0.75 -11.95 0.31
N ASP A 63 -0.21 -11.86 1.23
CA ASP A 63 -1.14 -10.74 1.26
C ASP A 63 -0.52 -9.53 1.95
N TRP A 64 -1.13 -8.37 1.72
CA TRP A 64 -0.77 -7.12 2.36
C TRP A 64 -2.01 -6.27 2.64
N ALA A 65 -1.88 -5.35 3.59
CA ALA A 65 -2.95 -4.49 4.05
C ALA A 65 -2.47 -3.04 4.21
N CYS A 66 -3.44 -2.12 4.19
CA CYS A 66 -3.30 -0.69 4.41
C CYS A 66 -2.58 0.08 3.29
N GLU A 67 -2.65 -0.41 2.05
CA GLU A 67 -2.20 0.36 0.88
C GLU A 67 -2.74 1.80 0.84
N PRO A 68 -4.02 2.09 1.16
CA PRO A 68 -4.53 3.46 1.11
C PRO A 68 -3.70 4.48 1.91
N ALA A 69 -3.04 4.03 2.98
CA ALA A 69 -2.17 4.86 3.81
C ALA A 69 -0.97 5.42 3.03
N LEU A 70 -0.50 4.73 1.98
CA LEU A 70 0.56 5.25 1.11
C LEU A 70 0.09 6.46 0.33
N TRP A 71 -1.17 6.53 -0.07
CA TRP A 71 -1.61 7.48 -1.08
C TRP A 71 -2.38 8.66 -0.48
N MET A 72 -3.07 8.45 0.64
CA MET A 72 -3.89 9.46 1.28
C MET A 72 -3.91 9.32 2.80
N LYS A 73 -4.35 10.39 3.49
CA LYS A 73 -4.65 10.28 4.91
C LYS A 73 -5.74 9.23 5.08
N TRP A 74 -5.43 8.20 5.85
CA TRP A 74 -6.30 7.04 6.02
C TRP A 74 -6.48 6.73 7.49
N TYR A 75 -7.70 6.36 7.85
CA TYR A 75 -8.06 5.82 9.14
C TYR A 75 -8.64 4.44 8.89
N HIS A 76 -8.22 3.45 9.68
CA HIS A 76 -8.64 2.08 9.46
C HIS A 76 -10.16 1.97 9.51
N VAL A 77 -10.72 1.32 8.50
CA VAL A 77 -12.16 1.11 8.34
C VAL A 77 -12.59 -0.20 8.98
N GLY A 78 -11.64 -1.13 9.16
CA GLY A 78 -11.81 -2.36 9.91
C GLY A 78 -10.74 -2.57 11.00
N THR A 79 -10.76 -3.76 11.58
CA THR A 79 -9.79 -4.25 12.56
C THR A 79 -9.10 -5.48 11.98
N LEU A 80 -7.79 -5.57 12.15
CA LEU A 80 -6.99 -6.70 11.70
C LEU A 80 -6.35 -7.37 12.91
N THR A 81 -6.72 -8.63 13.15
CA THR A 81 -6.30 -9.39 14.34
C THR A 81 -5.60 -10.67 13.93
N ALA A 82 -4.49 -11.02 14.59
CA ALA A 82 -3.79 -12.28 14.35
C ALA A 82 -4.60 -13.50 14.82
N ILE A 83 -4.76 -14.52 13.96
CA ILE A 83 -5.43 -15.79 14.31
C ILE A 83 -4.40 -16.86 14.69
N THR A 84 -3.21 -16.79 14.11
CA THR A 84 -2.05 -17.60 14.48
C THR A 84 -0.93 -16.71 15.00
N THR A 85 0.19 -17.27 15.44
CA THR A 85 1.44 -16.50 15.41
C THR A 85 1.70 -16.06 13.98
N VAL A 86 2.03 -14.79 13.81
CA VAL A 86 2.19 -14.15 12.49
C VAL A 86 3.56 -13.51 12.42
N GLU A 87 4.23 -13.76 11.31
CA GLU A 87 5.41 -13.04 10.88
C GLU A 87 4.97 -12.06 9.80
N SER A 88 5.33 -10.80 9.97
CA SER A 88 5.00 -9.76 9.01
C SER A 88 6.11 -8.72 8.96
N THR A 89 6.14 -7.99 7.87
CA THR A 89 6.98 -6.81 7.69
C THR A 89 6.07 -5.61 7.57
N SER A 90 6.38 -4.53 8.30
CA SER A 90 5.69 -3.26 8.19
C SER A 90 6.53 -2.24 7.44
N LEU A 91 5.87 -1.37 6.67
CA LEU A 91 6.47 -0.22 6.02
C LEU A 91 5.86 1.06 6.60
N ASP A 92 6.70 1.88 7.22
CA ASP A 92 6.33 3.20 7.74
C ASP A 92 6.10 4.19 6.60
N VAL A 93 4.88 4.74 6.54
CA VAL A 93 4.45 5.62 5.45
C VAL A 93 5.23 6.92 5.43
N GLU A 94 5.49 7.53 6.59
CA GLU A 94 6.17 8.83 6.66
C GLU A 94 7.63 8.68 6.22
N ARG A 95 8.33 7.67 6.73
CA ARG A 95 9.72 7.38 6.35
C ARG A 95 9.83 6.97 4.89
N PHE A 96 8.88 6.17 4.39
CA PHE A 96 8.82 5.83 2.97
C PHE A 96 8.77 7.09 2.09
N TRP A 97 7.84 8.00 2.38
CA TRP A 97 7.71 9.23 1.58
C TRP A 97 8.90 10.17 1.72
N LYS A 98 9.56 10.20 2.86
CA LYS A 98 10.81 10.96 3.04
C LYS A 98 11.88 10.49 2.06
N VAL A 99 12.07 9.17 1.94
CA VAL A 99 13.04 8.58 0.99
C VAL A 99 12.58 8.82 -0.45
N VAL A 100 11.32 8.52 -0.77
CA VAL A 100 10.79 8.68 -2.14
C VAL A 100 10.92 10.12 -2.62
N ASN A 101 10.58 11.11 -1.79
CA ASN A 101 10.70 12.51 -2.17
C ASN A 101 12.16 12.98 -2.30
N GLY A 102 13.09 12.37 -1.58
CA GLY A 102 14.53 12.63 -1.71
C GLY A 102 15.12 12.12 -3.03
N HIS A 103 14.62 10.99 -3.54
CA HIS A 103 15.13 10.37 -4.78
C HIS A 103 14.30 10.70 -6.03
N PHE A 104 13.03 11.06 -5.89
CA PHE A 104 12.07 11.18 -6.99
C PHE A 104 11.21 12.45 -6.94
N SER A 105 11.74 13.56 -6.37
CA SER A 105 11.04 14.85 -6.33
C SER A 105 10.49 15.24 -7.72
N GLY A 106 9.17 15.42 -7.83
CA GLY A 106 8.53 15.84 -9.08
C GLY A 106 8.13 14.71 -10.04
N SER A 107 8.01 13.46 -9.56
CA SER A 107 7.54 12.36 -10.40
C SER A 107 6.04 12.45 -10.70
N ASP A 108 5.70 12.85 -11.94
CA ASP A 108 4.34 12.83 -12.52
C ASP A 108 3.61 11.49 -12.26
N PHE A 109 4.36 10.38 -12.22
CA PHE A 109 3.82 9.04 -11.98
C PHE A 109 3.16 8.95 -10.60
N VAL A 110 3.87 9.39 -9.56
CA VAL A 110 3.47 9.21 -8.18
C VAL A 110 2.24 10.06 -7.88
N ASP A 111 2.25 11.29 -8.35
CA ASP A 111 1.10 12.19 -8.24
C ASP A 111 -0.12 11.70 -9.01
N ASN A 112 0.07 11.16 -10.23
CA ASN A 112 -1.02 10.62 -11.02
C ASN A 112 -1.62 9.36 -10.37
N TYR A 113 -0.78 8.45 -9.88
CA TYR A 113 -1.24 7.26 -9.17
C TYR A 113 -2.05 7.63 -7.94
N ARG A 114 -1.56 8.59 -7.14
CA ARG A 114 -2.24 9.09 -5.94
C ARG A 114 -3.64 9.63 -6.24
N ARG A 115 -3.80 10.39 -7.33
CA ARG A 115 -5.11 10.92 -7.77
C ARG A 115 -6.06 9.79 -8.18
N LEU A 116 -5.60 8.88 -9.04
CA LEU A 116 -6.40 7.74 -9.48
C LEU A 116 -6.82 6.83 -8.33
N PHE A 117 -5.94 6.66 -7.33
CA PHE A 117 -6.24 5.88 -6.14
C PHE A 117 -7.34 6.53 -5.31
N LYS A 118 -7.26 7.84 -5.09
CA LYS A 118 -8.29 8.58 -4.37
C LYS A 118 -9.65 8.47 -5.06
N ASP A 119 -9.70 8.71 -6.38
CA ASP A 119 -10.95 8.66 -7.14
C ASP A 119 -11.59 7.25 -7.11
N PHE A 120 -10.77 6.20 -7.09
CA PHE A 120 -11.26 4.83 -6.94
C PHE A 120 -11.85 4.55 -5.55
N MET A 121 -11.18 5.04 -4.50
CA MET A 121 -11.62 4.85 -3.11
C MET A 121 -12.86 5.68 -2.75
N ASP A 122 -13.13 6.78 -3.45
CA ASP A 122 -14.36 7.57 -3.26
C ASP A 122 -15.60 6.88 -3.85
N VAL A 123 -15.42 5.92 -4.78
CA VAL A 123 -16.51 5.19 -5.46
C VAL A 123 -16.79 3.82 -4.83
N GLU A 124 -15.76 3.09 -4.42
CA GLU A 124 -15.87 1.78 -3.77
C GLU A 124 -15.87 1.95 -2.25
N THR A 125 -16.71 1.23 -1.51
CA THR A 125 -16.71 1.28 -0.03
C THR A 125 -15.31 0.98 0.49
N GLY A 126 -14.66 2.00 1.07
CA GLY A 126 -13.26 1.95 1.48
C GLY A 126 -12.93 0.72 2.32
N THR A 127 -11.79 0.09 2.02
CA THR A 127 -11.28 -1.07 2.76
C THR A 127 -9.80 -0.90 3.04
N ASP A 128 -9.32 -1.44 4.16
CA ASP A 128 -7.89 -1.59 4.42
C ASP A 128 -7.25 -2.69 3.56
N MET A 129 -8.06 -3.56 2.95
CA MET A 129 -7.56 -4.72 2.22
C MET A 129 -7.23 -4.43 0.76
N THR A 130 -6.03 -4.82 0.37
CA THR A 130 -5.50 -4.52 -0.96
C THR A 130 -6.05 -5.42 -2.07
N THR A 131 -6.82 -6.46 -1.75
CA THR A 131 -7.39 -7.39 -2.74
C THR A 131 -8.39 -6.73 -3.71
N LEU A 132 -8.95 -5.57 -3.36
CA LEU A 132 -9.77 -4.76 -4.28
C LEU A 132 -8.95 -3.83 -5.18
N SER A 133 -7.69 -3.55 -4.83
CA SER A 133 -6.80 -2.67 -5.59
C SER A 133 -6.29 -3.31 -6.89
N ASP A 134 -6.37 -4.63 -7.09
CA ASP A 134 -5.80 -5.29 -8.28
C ASP A 134 -6.41 -4.78 -9.60
N LYS A 135 -7.68 -4.35 -9.56
CA LYS A 135 -8.34 -3.69 -10.69
C LYS A 135 -7.78 -2.28 -10.89
N LEU A 136 -7.55 -1.55 -9.79
CA LEU A 136 -6.97 -0.22 -9.81
C LEU A 136 -5.50 -0.23 -10.26
N HIS A 137 -4.65 -1.10 -9.73
CA HIS A 137 -3.28 -1.32 -10.16
C HIS A 137 -3.21 -1.60 -11.67
N ARG A 138 -4.11 -2.45 -12.19
CA ARG A 138 -4.23 -2.68 -13.64
C ARG A 138 -4.62 -1.42 -14.40
N ARG A 139 -5.59 -0.65 -13.90
CA ARG A 139 -6.09 0.57 -14.54
C ARG A 139 -5.06 1.70 -14.51
N ALA A 140 -4.37 1.90 -13.39
CA ALA A 140 -3.26 2.83 -13.27
C ALA A 140 -2.13 2.44 -14.22
N ARG A 141 -1.70 1.16 -14.24
CA ARG A 141 -0.69 0.67 -15.20
C ARG A 141 -1.08 0.94 -16.65
N TYR A 142 -2.36 0.78 -16.99
CA TYR A 142 -2.88 1.06 -18.32
C TYR A 142 -2.92 2.56 -18.67
N SER A 143 -3.45 3.40 -17.77
CA SER A 143 -3.50 4.86 -17.94
C SER A 143 -2.10 5.47 -18.10
N MET A 144 -1.12 4.92 -17.39
CA MET A 144 0.29 5.36 -17.47
C MET A 144 0.93 5.01 -18.81
N ARG A 145 0.66 3.83 -19.38
CA ARG A 145 1.09 3.48 -20.74
C ARG A 145 0.55 4.47 -21.77
N ASN A 146 -0.72 4.84 -21.67
CA ASN A 146 -1.35 5.73 -22.65
C ASN A 146 -0.91 7.20 -22.51
N THR A 147 -0.66 7.67 -21.28
CA THR A 147 -0.17 9.04 -21.04
C THR A 147 1.25 9.23 -21.56
N VAL A 148 2.14 8.26 -21.34
CA VAL A 148 3.51 8.26 -21.90
C VAL A 148 3.50 8.18 -23.42
N LEU A 149 2.65 7.31 -24.01
CA LEU A 149 2.51 7.21 -25.46
C LEU A 149 1.98 8.50 -26.09
N SER A 150 1.01 9.17 -25.46
CA SER A 150 0.43 10.42 -25.97
C SER A 150 1.45 11.57 -26.01
N ARG A 151 2.42 11.60 -25.09
CA ARG A 151 3.50 12.59 -25.06
C ARG A 151 4.61 12.31 -26.09
N ILE A 152 4.83 11.03 -26.43
CA ILE A 152 5.80 10.62 -27.46
C ILE A 152 5.27 10.87 -28.88
N THR A 153 3.96 10.72 -29.11
CA THR A 153 3.35 10.99 -30.43
C THR A 153 3.03 12.46 -30.70
N SER A 154 3.26 13.35 -29.71
CA SER A 154 3.06 14.80 -29.83
C SER A 154 4.37 15.60 -29.92
N MET A 155 5.50 14.91 -30.12
CA MET A 155 6.80 15.47 -30.53
C MET A 155 7.12 15.07 -31.97
#